data_AF-A0A3N6SJS2-F1
#
_entry.id   AF-A0A3N6SJS2-F1
#
_cell.length_a   1.000
_cell.length_b   1.000
_cell.length_c   1.000
_cell.angle_alpha   90.00
_cell.angle_beta   90.00
_cell.angle_gamma   90.00
#
_symmetry.space_group_name_H-M   'P 1'
#
loop_
_entity.id
_entity.type
_entity.pdbx_description
1 polymer ?
#
loop_
_entity_poly.entity_id
_entity_poly.type
_entity_poly.pdbx_seq_one_letter_code
_entity_poly.pdbx_strand_id
1 'polypeptide(L)'
;MNSQRGFSLPETLVALLLFTLSFTALLNYQLMLAQGAQQQIQQREAWRQAWLRFEGYQAPDWRTSLEKENVQGCLMWTASAISSGGRRAVLSQLHCDGAEK
;
A
#
# COMPACT_ATOMS: atom_id res chain seq x y z
N MET A 1 54.03 25.94 -3.36
CA MET A 1 52.70 26.06 -4.02
C MET A 1 52.30 24.69 -4.51
N ASN A 2 51.15 24.18 -4.06
CA ASN A 2 50.68 22.83 -4.34
C ASN A 2 50.03 22.80 -5.74
N SER A 3 50.64 22.09 -6.69
CA SER A 3 50.12 21.97 -8.06
C SER A 3 48.88 21.08 -8.04
N GLN A 4 47.69 21.69 -8.04
CA GLN A 4 46.44 20.97 -8.30
C GLN A 4 46.45 20.48 -9.75
N ARG A 5 46.85 19.21 -9.96
CA ARG A 5 46.65 18.54 -11.23
C ARG A 5 45.17 18.15 -11.32
N GLY A 6 44.47 18.69 -12.31
CA GLY A 6 43.09 18.28 -12.61
C GLY A 6 43.03 16.82 -13.03
N PHE A 7 41.83 16.23 -13.00
CA PHE A 7 41.61 14.86 -13.47
C PHE A 7 41.93 14.74 -14.96
N SER A 8 42.55 13.62 -15.34
CA SER A 8 42.74 13.32 -16.76
C SER A 8 41.42 12.87 -17.39
N LEU A 9 41.34 12.99 -18.72
CA LEU A 9 40.17 12.60 -19.50
C LEU A 9 39.73 11.13 -19.29
N PRO A 10 40.63 10.12 -19.25
CA PRO A 10 40.19 8.76 -18.94
C PRO A 10 39.68 8.62 -17.50
N GLU A 11 40.25 9.32 -16.52
CA GLU A 11 39.75 9.27 -15.13
C GLU A 11 38.36 9.88 -14.99
N THR A 12 38.07 11.00 -15.65
CA THR A 12 36.72 11.59 -15.62
C THR A 12 35.70 10.69 -16.30
N LEU A 13 36.07 10.03 -17.41
CA LEU A 13 35.21 9.06 -18.08
C LEU A 13 34.90 7.85 -17.21
N VAL A 14 35.90 7.31 -16.50
CA VAL A 14 35.69 6.19 -15.56
C VAL A 14 34.81 6.64 -14.39
N ALA A 15 35.06 7.82 -13.82
CA ALA A 15 34.24 8.35 -12.73
C ALA A 15 32.78 8.58 -13.17
N LEU A 16 32.57 9.13 -14.37
CA LEU A 16 31.24 9.31 -14.95
C LEU A 16 30.54 7.97 -15.16
N LEU A 17 31.25 6.99 -15.70
CA LEU A 17 30.72 5.65 -15.91
C LEU A 17 30.30 4.99 -14.60
N LEU A 18 31.14 5.04 -13.57
CA LEU A 18 30.82 4.51 -12.24
C LEU A 18 29.63 5.24 -11.61
N PHE A 19 29.57 6.57 -11.76
CA PHE A 19 28.46 7.37 -11.28
C PHE A 19 27.15 6.98 -11.96
N THR A 20 27.15 6.90 -13.30
CA THR A 20 25.96 6.49 -14.06
C THR A 20 25.51 5.08 -13.68
N LEU A 21 26.43 4.12 -13.58
CA LEU A 21 26.08 2.75 -13.17
C LEU A 21 25.46 2.72 -11.77
N SER A 22 26.06 3.42 -10.82
CA SER A 22 25.56 3.47 -9.43
C SER A 22 24.19 4.14 -9.36
N PHE A 23 24.02 5.25 -10.08
CA PHE A 23 22.77 6.01 -10.11
C PHE A 23 21.65 5.21 -10.77
N THR A 24 21.92 4.56 -11.91
CA THR A 24 20.95 3.72 -12.60
C THR A 24 20.57 2.51 -11.74
N ALA A 25 21.52 1.84 -11.11
CA ALA A 25 21.23 0.73 -10.20
C ALA A 25 20.32 1.19 -9.03
N LEU A 26 20.63 2.34 -8.43
CA LEU A 26 19.82 2.91 -7.34
C LEU A 26 18.40 3.25 -7.80
N LEU A 27 18.24 3.91 -8.95
CA LEU A 27 16.93 4.23 -9.49
C LEU A 27 16.09 2.99 -9.74
N ASN A 28 16.66 1.95 -10.36
CA ASN A 28 15.95 0.71 -10.62
C ASN A 28 15.52 0.03 -9.31
N TYR A 29 16.38 0.04 -8.29
CA TYR A 29 16.04 -0.49 -6.98
C TYR A 29 14.86 0.25 -6.34
N GLN A 30 14.87 1.60 -6.38
CA GLN A 30 13.78 2.42 -5.86
C GLN A 30 12.47 2.18 -6.60
N LEU A 31 12.52 2.05 -7.93
CA LEU A 31 11.34 1.75 -8.75
C LEU A 31 10.75 0.38 -8.38
N MET A 32 11.57 -0.64 -8.18
CA MET A 32 11.11 -1.96 -7.77
C MET A 32 10.45 -1.93 -6.38
N LEU A 33 11.05 -1.22 -5.42
CA LEU A 33 10.45 -1.03 -4.10
C LEU A 33 9.11 -0.28 -4.18
N ALA A 34 9.04 0.77 -5.00
CA ALA A 34 7.81 1.54 -5.19
C ALA A 34 6.68 0.68 -5.76
N GLN A 35 6.97 -0.21 -6.71
CA GLN A 35 5.99 -1.16 -7.24
C GLN A 35 5.44 -2.09 -6.14
N GLY A 36 6.32 -2.61 -5.27
CA GLY A 36 5.91 -3.41 -4.12
C GLY A 36 5.04 -2.61 -3.13
N ALA A 37 5.42 -1.37 -2.83
CA ALA A 37 4.65 -0.49 -1.95
C ALA A 37 3.26 -0.16 -2.53
N GLN A 38 3.15 0.07 -3.84
CA GLN A 38 1.86 0.30 -4.51
C GLN A 38 0.90 -0.88 -4.31
N GLN A 39 1.39 -2.12 -4.42
CA GLN A 39 0.55 -3.31 -4.17
C GLN A 39 -0.01 -3.33 -2.75
N GLN A 40 0.80 -2.97 -1.76
CA GLN A 40 0.37 -2.90 -0.36
C GLN A 40 -0.61 -1.77 -0.09
N ILE A 41 -0.38 -0.57 -0.65
CA ILE A 41 -1.27 0.59 -0.52
C ILE A 41 -2.66 0.23 -1.06
N GLN A 42 -2.70 -0.36 -2.25
CA GLN A 42 -3.93 -0.75 -2.92
C GLN A 42 -4.72 -1.83 -2.14
N GLN A 43 -4.03 -2.71 -1.40
CA GLN A 43 -4.70 -3.63 -0.47
C GLN A 43 -5.28 -2.87 0.73
N ARG A 44 -4.49 -2.00 1.37
CA ARG A 44 -4.94 -1.18 2.50
C ARG A 44 -6.14 -0.31 2.14
N GLU A 45 -6.21 0.16 0.89
CA GLU A 45 -7.37 0.87 0.37
C GLU A 45 -8.63 0.00 0.43
N ALA A 46 -8.58 -1.25 -0.05
CA ALA A 46 -9.72 -2.17 0.05
C ALA A 46 -10.17 -2.39 1.50
N TRP A 47 -9.22 -2.53 2.45
CA TRP A 47 -9.53 -2.59 3.88
C TRP A 47 -10.21 -1.32 4.39
N ARG A 48 -9.71 -0.14 4.00
CA ARG A 48 -10.33 1.14 4.37
C ARG A 48 -11.76 1.24 3.83
N GLN A 49 -12.03 0.77 2.61
CA GLN A 49 -13.37 0.80 2.04
C GLN A 49 -14.33 -0.16 2.75
N ALA A 50 -13.85 -1.35 3.12
CA ALA A 50 -14.64 -2.27 3.95
C ALA A 50 -14.93 -1.68 5.34
N TRP A 51 -13.98 -0.94 5.92
CA TRP A 51 -14.19 -0.24 7.20
C TRP A 51 -15.22 0.89 7.08
N LEU A 52 -15.10 1.75 6.07
CA LEU A 52 -16.06 2.82 5.79
C LEU A 52 -17.49 2.29 5.63
N ARG A 53 -17.65 1.04 5.19
CA ARG A 53 -18.96 0.40 5.09
C ARG A 53 -19.61 0.14 6.45
N PHE A 54 -18.83 -0.09 7.51
CA PHE A 54 -19.35 -0.15 8.88
C PHE A 54 -19.88 1.21 9.35
N GLU A 55 -19.26 2.30 8.91
CA GLU A 55 -19.69 3.68 9.18
C GLU A 55 -20.90 4.10 8.33
N GLY A 56 -21.38 3.23 7.43
CA GLY A 56 -22.53 3.49 6.56
C GLY A 56 -22.18 4.21 5.25
N TYR A 57 -20.89 4.45 4.98
CA TYR A 57 -20.45 5.07 3.74
C TYR A 57 -20.28 4.02 2.62
N GLN A 58 -20.71 4.37 1.41
CA GLN A 58 -20.50 3.56 0.22
C GLN A 58 -19.75 4.38 -0.83
N ALA A 59 -18.53 3.97 -1.15
CA ALA A 59 -17.76 4.60 -2.21
C ALA A 59 -18.35 4.26 -3.59
N PRO A 60 -18.38 5.22 -4.54
CA PRO A 60 -19.05 5.06 -5.84
C PRO A 60 -18.46 3.96 -6.72
N ASP A 61 -17.13 3.78 -6.69
CA ASP A 61 -16.42 2.78 -7.50
C ASP A 61 -16.23 1.42 -6.80
N TRP A 62 -16.87 1.24 -5.64
CA TRP A 62 -16.72 0.05 -4.82
C TRP A 62 -18.06 -0.65 -4.60
N ARG A 63 -18.10 -1.95 -4.88
CA ARG A 63 -19.21 -2.81 -4.48
C ARG A 63 -18.97 -3.24 -3.04
N THR A 64 -19.71 -2.65 -2.11
CA THR A 64 -19.62 -2.96 -0.69
C THR A 64 -20.85 -3.70 -0.21
N SER A 65 -20.68 -4.72 0.63
CA SER A 65 -21.77 -5.43 1.29
C SER A 65 -21.55 -5.43 2.80
N LEU A 66 -22.64 -5.42 3.56
CA LEU A 66 -22.62 -5.58 5.01
C LEU A 66 -23.60 -6.69 5.35
N GLU A 67 -23.08 -7.80 5.86
CA GLU A 67 -23.84 -8.94 6.33
C GLU A 67 -23.80 -8.97 7.85
N LYS A 68 -24.92 -9.34 8.47
CA LYS A 68 -25.07 -9.40 9.92
C LYS A 68 -25.54 -10.80 10.28
N GLU A 69 -24.73 -11.50 11.05
CA GLU A 69 -25.02 -12.85 11.51
C GLU A 69 -25.04 -12.87 13.04
N ASN A 70 -25.98 -13.60 13.64
CA ASN A 70 -25.97 -13.81 15.08
C ASN A 70 -25.09 -15.01 15.42
N VAL A 71 -24.02 -14.77 16.18
CA VAL A 71 -23.07 -15.79 16.61
C VAL A 71 -23.02 -15.77 18.13
N GLN A 72 -23.57 -16.81 18.75
CA GLN A 72 -23.54 -17.02 20.22
C GLN A 72 -24.09 -15.83 21.03
N GLY A 73 -25.14 -15.15 20.53
CA GLY A 73 -25.73 -14.00 21.21
C GLY A 73 -25.04 -12.66 20.93
N CYS A 74 -23.97 -12.64 20.14
CA CYS A 74 -23.37 -11.45 19.59
C CYS A 74 -23.69 -11.29 18.10
N LEU A 75 -23.78 -10.06 17.60
CA LEU A 75 -23.94 -9.78 16.18
C LEU A 75 -22.57 -9.70 15.51
N MET A 76 -22.21 -10.68 14.68
CA MET A 76 -21.07 -10.58 13.78
C MET A 76 -21.44 -9.73 12.58
N TRP A 77 -20.76 -8.60 12.41
CA TRP A 77 -20.90 -7.73 11.25
C TRP A 77 -19.75 -8.00 10.30
N THR A 78 -20.06 -8.45 9.10
CA THR A 78 -19.09 -8.75 8.05
C THR A 78 -19.25 -7.75 6.91
N ALA A 79 -18.29 -6.84 6.77
CA ALA A 79 -18.21 -5.92 5.65
C ALA A 79 -17.28 -6.48 4.56
N SER A 80 -17.73 -6.50 3.32
CA SER A 80 -16.89 -6.80 2.17
C SER A 80 -16.83 -5.60 1.22
N ALA A 81 -15.65 -5.36 0.64
CA ALA A 81 -15.45 -4.32 -0.36
C ALA A 81 -14.72 -4.92 -1.57
N ILE A 82 -15.30 -4.74 -2.75
CA ILE A 82 -14.76 -5.22 -4.02
C ILE A 82 -14.65 -4.04 -4.99
N SER A 83 -13.46 -3.81 -5.55
CA SER A 83 -13.26 -2.82 -6.59
C SER A 83 -13.58 -3.40 -7.98
N SER A 84 -13.89 -2.54 -8.94
CA SER A 84 -14.03 -2.91 -10.35
C SER A 84 -12.78 -3.59 -10.92
N GLY A 85 -11.60 -3.27 -10.37
CA GLY A 85 -10.31 -3.91 -10.69
C GLY A 85 -10.08 -5.27 -10.04
N GLY A 86 -11.10 -5.87 -9.40
CA GLY A 86 -11.05 -7.23 -8.86
C GLY A 86 -10.38 -7.37 -7.48
N ARG A 87 -10.03 -6.28 -6.81
CA ARG A 87 -9.49 -6.35 -5.43
C ARG A 87 -10.62 -6.53 -4.44
N ARG A 88 -10.41 -7.39 -3.45
CA ARG A 88 -11.40 -7.71 -2.41
C ARG A 88 -10.77 -7.63 -1.03
N ALA A 89 -11.45 -6.98 -0.10
CA ALA A 89 -11.20 -7.09 1.34
C ALA A 89 -12.48 -7.49 2.06
N VAL A 90 -12.32 -8.27 3.13
CA VAL A 90 -13.42 -8.69 4.02
C VAL A 90 -12.98 -8.42 5.44
N LEU A 91 -13.79 -7.66 6.17
CA LEU A 91 -13.64 -7.36 7.58
C LEU A 91 -14.81 -7.95 8.33
N SER A 92 -14.54 -8.62 9.45
CA SER A 92 -15.56 -9.11 10.37
C SER A 92 -15.31 -8.52 11.75
N GLN A 93 -16.35 -7.93 12.34
CA GLN A 93 -16.31 -7.39 13.70
C GLN A 93 -17.44 -8.03 14.51
N LEU A 94 -17.12 -8.50 15.72
CA LEU A 94 -18.12 -8.94 16.67
C LEU A 94 -18.68 -7.72 17.41
N HIS A 95 -20.00 -7.62 17.41
CA HIS A 95 -20.75 -6.63 18.16
C HIS A 95 -21.58 -7.37 19.21
N CYS A 96 -21.01 -7.50 20.40
CA CYS A 96 -21.71 -8.01 21.58
C CYS A 96 -22.23 -6.79 22.34
N ASP A 97 -23.55 -6.61 22.43
CA ASP A 97 -24.14 -5.65 23.36
C ASP A 97 -23.87 -6.16 24.79
N GLY A 98 -22.80 -5.70 25.43
CA GLY A 98 -22.40 -6.17 26.76
C GLY A 98 -21.11 -5.60 27.31
N ALA A 99 -21.07 -4.30 27.62
CA ALA A 99 -20.05 -3.71 28.50
C ALA A 99 -20.61 -2.55 29.35
N GLU A 100 -21.86 -2.63 29.78
CA GLU A 100 -22.37 -1.78 30.86
C GLU A 100 -22.97 -2.66 31.96
N LYS A 101 -22.13 -2.98 32.96
CA LYS A 101 -22.55 -3.10 34.35
C LYS A 101 -21.37 -2.87 35.29
#